data_AF-A0A7G8BH45-F1
#
_entry.id   AF-A0A7G8BH45-F1
#
_cell.length_a   1.000
_cell.length_b   1.000
_cell.length_c   1.000
_cell.angle_alpha   90.00
_cell.angle_beta   90.00
_cell.angle_gamma   90.00
#
_symmetry.space_group_name_H-M   'P 1'
#
loop_
_entity.id
_entity.type
_entity.pdbx_description
1 polymer ?
#
loop_
_entity_poly.entity_id
_entity_poly.type
_entity_poly.pdbx_seq_one_letter_code
_entity_poly.pdbx_strand_id
1 'polypeptide(L)' 'MYPVNGQQVPGEEIEFQTEGGETFNTYILHDGTKIKFKAVVLKFIRLDMFDQNGDPIYLVQATNALSADVPEGLKRKQ' A
#
# COMPACT_ATOMS: atom_id res chain seq x y z
N MET A 1 12.71 -3.13 -16.80
CA MET A 1 11.54 -2.53 -17.49
C MET A 1 10.31 -2.83 -16.65
N TYR A 2 9.45 -1.83 -16.44
CA TYR A 2 8.26 -1.89 -15.60
C TYR A 2 7.02 -1.49 -16.42
N PRO A 3 5.88 -2.18 -16.24
CA PRO A 3 4.67 -1.88 -16.99
C PRO A 3 3.97 -0.64 -16.43
N VAL A 4 3.74 0.36 -17.27
CA VAL A 4 3.04 1.62 -16.95
C VAL A 4 2.08 1.93 -18.08
N ASN A 5 0.78 1.99 -17.80
CA ASN A 5 -0.28 2.28 -18.80
C ASN A 5 -0.16 1.46 -20.11
N GLY A 6 0.27 0.20 -20.01
CA GLY A 6 0.45 -0.69 -21.17
C GLY A 6 1.80 -0.56 -21.91
N GLN A 7 2.69 0.33 -21.48
CA GLN A 7 4.05 0.47 -22.01
C GLN A 7 5.10 -0.07 -21.03
N GLN A 8 6.22 -0.53 -21.57
CA GLN A 8 7.38 -0.97 -20.78
C GLN A 8 8.34 0.20 -20.61
N VAL A 9 8.67 0.56 -19.37
CA VAL A 9 9.48 1.74 -19.03
C VAL A 9 10.73 1.31 -18.25
N PRO A 10 11.92 1.84 -18.53
CA PRO A 10 13.09 1.61 -17.68
C PRO A 10 12.87 2.15 -16.27
N GLY A 11 13.51 1.54 -15.28
CA GLY A 11 13.43 2.01 -13.90
C GLY A 11 14.41 1.30 -13.00
N GLU A 12 14.59 1.86 -11.82
CA GLU A 12 15.56 1.43 -10.82
C GLU A 12 14.85 1.28 -9.46
N GLU A 13 15.08 0.16 -8.77
CA GLU A 13 14.63 0.00 -7.38
C GLU A 13 15.45 0.91 -6.47
N ILE A 14 14.77 1.69 -5.64
CA ILE A 14 15.39 2.66 -4.74
C ILE A 14 15.30 2.14 -3.31
N GLU A 15 16.43 2.10 -2.64
CA GLU A 15 16.49 1.84 -1.20
C GLU A 15 15.81 2.97 -0.44
N PHE A 16 15.08 2.62 0.63
CA PHE A 16 14.38 3.60 1.43
C PHE A 16 14.43 3.23 2.92
N GLN A 17 14.19 4.23 3.75
CA GLN A 17 13.96 4.08 5.17
C GLN A 17 12.62 4.69 5.51
N THR A 18 11.93 4.11 6.49
CA THR A 18 10.65 4.64 6.95
C THR A 18 10.88 5.57 8.13
N GLU A 19 10.51 6.84 8.00
CA GLU A 19 10.42 7.76 9.12
C GLU A 19 9.17 7.43 9.94
N GLY A 20 9.32 7.13 11.24
CA GLY A 20 8.19 6.78 12.14
C GLY A 20 7.59 5.38 11.94
N GLY A 21 8.00 4.65 10.91
CA GLY A 21 7.57 3.26 10.64
C GLY A 21 6.15 3.12 10.08
N GLU A 22 5.81 1.90 9.64
CA GLU A 22 4.51 1.58 9.06
C GLU A 22 3.55 1.02 10.11
N THR A 23 2.78 1.91 10.72
CA THR A 23 1.86 1.59 11.82
C THR A 23 0.46 1.22 11.34
N PHE A 24 -0.29 0.48 12.17
CA PHE A 24 -1.68 0.15 11.88
C PHE A 24 -2.61 1.31 12.20
N ASN A 25 -3.51 1.60 11.27
CA ASN A 25 -4.71 2.40 11.54
C ASN A 25 -5.80 1.49 12.10
N THR A 26 -6.61 2.02 13.02
CA THR A 26 -7.80 1.31 13.53
C THR A 26 -9.06 2.04 13.07
N TYR A 27 -9.95 1.32 12.40
CA TYR A 27 -11.23 1.81 11.91
C TYR A 27 -12.36 1.12 12.67
N ILE A 28 -13.32 1.89 13.15
CA ILE A 28 -14.51 1.38 13.84
C ILE A 28 -15.67 1.52 12.86
N LEU A 29 -16.24 0.39 12.45
CA LEU A 29 -17.36 0.36 11.51
C LEU A 29 -18.70 0.52 12.24
N HIS A 30 -19.76 0.82 11.49
CA HIS A 30 -21.10 1.07 12.03
C HIS A 30 -21.71 -0.14 12.77
N ASP A 31 -21.26 -1.36 12.44
CA ASP A 31 -21.69 -2.62 13.07
C ASP A 31 -20.87 -2.96 14.34
N GLY A 32 -19.93 -2.09 14.72
CA GLY A 32 -19.03 -2.30 15.86
C GLY A 32 -17.76 -3.09 15.52
N THR A 33 -17.59 -3.56 14.28
CA THR A 33 -16.36 -4.22 13.83
C THR A 33 -15.17 -3.27 13.93
N LYS A 34 -14.06 -3.74 14.50
CA LYS A 34 -12.79 -3.00 14.52
C LYS A 34 -11.82 -3.58 13.50
N ILE A 35 -11.47 -2.79 12.49
CA ILE A 35 -10.48 -3.16 11.49
C ILE A 35 -9.16 -2.51 11.84
N LYS A 36 -8.12 -3.33 12.04
CA LYS A 36 -6.72 -2.87 12.01
C LYS A 36 -6.19 -3.06 10.60
N PHE A 37 -5.79 -1.97 9.96
CA PHE A 37 -5.32 -1.99 8.57
C PHE A 37 -4.08 -1.12 8.38
N LYS A 38 -3.14 -1.59 7.56
CA LYS A 38 -2.05 -0.79 7.02
C LYS A 38 -1.66 -1.24 5.62
N ALA A 39 -1.18 -0.29 4.82
CA ALA A 39 -0.36 -0.59 3.67
C ALA A 39 1.11 -0.71 4.13
N VAL A 40 1.82 -1.68 3.57
CA VAL A 40 3.24 -1.95 3.80
C VAL A 40 3.94 -1.82 2.44
N VAL A 41 4.79 -0.81 2.30
CA VAL A 41 5.58 -0.58 1.10
C VAL A 41 6.72 -1.59 1.05
N LEU A 42 6.84 -2.26 -0.09
CA LEU A 42 7.89 -3.24 -0.35
C LEU A 42 9.02 -2.61 -1.16
N LYS A 43 8.68 -1.81 -2.18
CA LYS A 43 9.63 -1.25 -3.13
C LYS A 43 9.17 0.10 -3.67
N PHE A 44 10.11 1.00 -3.84
CA PHE A 44 9.99 2.15 -4.71
C PHE A 44 10.81 1.89 -5.97
N ILE A 45 10.22 2.13 -7.13
CA ILE A 45 10.91 2.05 -8.41
C ILE A 45 10.84 3.43 -9.05
N ARG A 46 11.99 4.10 -9.18
CA ARG A 46 12.08 5.36 -9.92
C ARG A 46 12.12 5.03 -11.42
N LEU A 47 11.15 5.54 -12.16
CA LEU A 47 11.06 5.32 -13.60
C LEU A 47 11.89 6.35 -14.36
N ASP A 48 12.33 5.98 -15.56
CA ASP A 48 12.88 6.92 -16.54
C ASP A 48 11.73 7.65 -17.27
N MET A 49 10.90 8.33 -16.46
CA MET A 49 9.74 9.12 -16.87
C MET A 49 9.56 10.26 -15.89
N PHE A 50 9.11 11.41 -16.41
CA PHE A 50 8.92 12.63 -15.65
C PHE A 50 7.51 13.17 -15.83
N ASP A 51 6.98 13.81 -14.80
CA ASP A 51 5.70 14.50 -14.87
C ASP A 51 5.82 15.87 -15.58
N GLN A 52 4.72 16.63 -15.62
CA GLN A 52 4.67 17.95 -16.27
C GLN A 52 5.58 19.01 -15.63
N ASN A 53 6.01 18.80 -14.38
CA ASN A 53 6.92 19.70 -13.67
C ASN A 53 8.39 19.27 -13.83
N GLY A 54 8.64 18.11 -14.45
CA GLY A 54 9.97 17.53 -14.57
C GLY A 54 10.37 16.67 -13.37
N ASP A 55 9.43 16.29 -12.50
CA ASP A 55 9.70 15.42 -11.36
C ASP A 55 9.67 13.94 -11.80
N PRO A 56 10.58 13.09 -11.30
CA PRO A 56 10.59 11.67 -11.68
C PRO A 56 9.36 10.95 -11.15
N ILE A 57 8.79 10.07 -11.98
CA ILE A 57 7.63 9.25 -11.61
C ILE A 57 8.11 8.00 -10.88
N TYR A 58 7.44 7.66 -9.77
CA TYR A 58 7.71 6.46 -8.98
C TYR A 58 6.58 5.45 -9.08
N LEU A 59 6.93 4.19 -9.32
CA LEU A 59 6.04 3.06 -9.11
C LEU A 59 6.25 2.54 -7.69
N VAL A 60 5.15 2.40 -6.93
CA VAL A 60 5.16 1.88 -5.56
C VAL A 60 4.56 0.49 -5.56
N GLN A 61 5.32 -0.49 -5.06
CA GLN A 61 4.79 -1.81 -4.76
C GLN A 61 4.51 -1.90 -3.26
N ALA A 62 3.26 -2.17 -2.90
CA ALA A 62 2.84 -2.29 -1.51
C ALA A 62 1.89 -3.48 -1.34
N THR A 63 1.82 -4.00 -0.13
CA THR A 63 0.85 -5.02 0.29
C THR A 63 -0.02 -4.48 1.43
N ASN A 64 -1.25 -4.99 1.52
CA ASN A 64 -2.17 -4.63 2.58
C ASN A 64 -2.14 -5.69 3.68
N ALA A 65 -1.96 -5.26 4.93
CA ALA A 65 -2.13 -6.08 6.11
C ALA A 65 -3.44 -5.71 6.80
N LEU A 66 -4.36 -6.67 6.94
CA LEU A 66 -5.68 -6.48 7.53
C LEU A 66 -5.92 -7.50 8.65
N SER A 67 -6.47 -7.03 9.76
CA SER A 67 -7.00 -7.84 10.85
C SER A 67 -8.33 -7.24 11.29
N ALA A 68 -9.34 -8.09 11.51
CA ALA A 68 -10.67 -7.66 11.91
C ALA A 68 -11.07 -8.36 13.21
N ASP A 69 -11.47 -7.54 14.19
CA ASP A 69 -12.19 -7.99 15.39
C ASP A 69 -13.68 -7.79 15.14
N VAL A 70 -14.36 -8.90 14.86
CA VAL A 70 -15.72 -8.96 14.32
C VAL A 70 -16.69 -9.45 15.41
N PRO A 71 -17.84 -8.79 15.63
CA PRO A 71 -18.88 -9.25 16.55
C PRO A 71 -19.32 -10.70 16.29
N GLU A 72 -19.58 -11.46 17.36
CA GLU A 72 -20.00 -12.89 17.29
C GLU A 72 -21.21 -13.12 16.37
N GLY A 73 -22.19 -12.21 16.38
CA GLY A 73 -23.39 -12.32 15.54
C GLY A 73 -23.11 -12.28 14.03
N LEU A 74 -21.95 -11.78 13.60
CA LEU A 74 -21.51 -11.74 12.21
C LEU A 74 -20.58 -12.91 11.85
N LYS A 75 -20.09 -13.68 12.82
CA LYS A 75 -19.27 -14.86 12.56
C LYS A 75 -20.14 -16.00 12.05
N ARG A 76 -19.64 -16.76 11.08
CA ARG A 76 -20.29 -18.01 10.65
C ARG A 76 -20.33 -18.97 11.84
N LYS A 77 -21.53 -19.43 12.21
CA LYS A 77 -21.69 -20.49 13.20
C LYS A 77 -21.01 -21.76 12.67
N GLN A 78 -20.06 -22.28 13.45
CA GLN A 78 -19.45 -23.59 13.19
C GLN A 78 -20.43 -24.70 13.57
#